data_AF-A0A6L9IVZ3-F1
#
_entry.id   AF-A0A6L9IVZ3-F1
#
_cell.length_a   1.000
_cell.length_b   1.000
_cell.length_c   1.000
_cell.angle_alpha   90.00
_cell.angle_beta   90.00
_cell.angle_gamma   90.00
#
_symmetry.space_group_name_H-M   'P 1'
#
loop_
_entity.id
_entity.type
_entity.pdbx_description
1 polymer ?
#
loop_
_entity_poly.entity_id
_entity_poly.type
_entity_poly.pdbx_seq_one_letter_code
_entity_poly.pdbx_strand_id
1 'polypeptide(L)'
;MATNASTWFYAEPEHNAYLLEERVNHSFWSNRISALHLDCTHPEPPFRMVGVWREQPIAVEWVPNRYFTLTAPPNDEINSLIVGTKEVLGFTPTVSYIDPDGQLVAEWHMHEAEQRIAEIQGNPNYRNIKRYKG
;
A
#
# COMPACT_ATOMS: atom_id res chain seq x y z
N MET A 1 12.16 -15.49 5.91
CA MET A 1 11.87 -14.15 6.44
C MET A 1 10.41 -14.16 6.85
N ALA A 2 10.10 -13.92 8.12
CA ALA A 2 8.71 -13.75 8.55
C ALA A 2 8.26 -12.38 8.05
N THR A 3 7.18 -12.33 7.28
CA THR A 3 6.59 -11.05 6.86
C THR A 3 5.92 -10.43 8.10
N ASN A 4 6.19 -9.15 8.38
CA ASN A 4 5.53 -8.47 9.50
C ASN A 4 4.05 -8.20 9.19
N ALA A 5 3.60 -8.47 7.96
CA ALA A 5 2.22 -8.32 7.52
C ALA A 5 1.35 -9.59 7.67
N SER A 6 1.90 -10.67 8.24
CA SER A 6 1.24 -11.99 8.31
C SER A 6 -0.15 -11.95 8.98
N THR A 7 -0.39 -10.99 9.87
CA THR A 7 -1.62 -10.91 10.69
C THR A 7 -2.66 -9.91 10.18
N TRP A 8 -2.39 -9.17 9.09
CA TRP A 8 -3.32 -8.17 8.57
C TRP A 8 -3.39 -8.08 7.05
N PHE A 9 -2.31 -8.45 6.35
CA PHE A 9 -2.32 -8.57 4.89
C PHE A 9 -2.56 -10.00 4.44
N TYR A 10 -1.84 -10.98 5.01
CA TYR A 10 -1.93 -12.38 4.57
C TYR A 10 -3.11 -13.15 5.20
N ALA A 11 -3.63 -12.62 6.29
CA ALA A 11 -4.81 -13.12 6.98
C ALA A 11 -5.71 -11.93 7.32
N GLU A 12 -7.02 -12.17 7.37
CA GLU A 12 -7.98 -11.15 7.74
C GLU A 12 -7.79 -10.77 9.22
N PRO A 13 -7.54 -9.48 9.54
CA PRO A 13 -7.37 -9.02 10.90
C PRO A 13 -8.72 -8.85 11.61
N GLU A 14 -8.68 -8.44 12.88
CA GLU A 14 -9.89 -8.06 13.62
C GLU A 14 -10.58 -6.83 13.01
N HIS A 15 -11.91 -6.81 13.01
CA HIS A 15 -12.73 -5.66 12.57
C HIS A 15 -12.84 -4.59 13.65
N ASN A 16 -11.69 -4.17 14.18
CA ASN A 16 -11.59 -3.15 15.22
C ASN A 16 -10.55 -2.11 14.81
N ALA A 17 -10.98 -0.86 14.62
CA ALA A 17 -10.14 0.22 14.12
C ALA A 17 -8.85 0.40 14.94
N TYR A 18 -8.97 0.52 16.27
CA TYR A 18 -7.83 0.67 17.18
C TYR A 18 -6.90 -0.55 17.15
N LEU A 19 -7.49 -1.76 17.18
CA LEU A 19 -6.88 -3.06 16.91
C LEU A 19 -5.90 -3.02 15.73
N LEU A 20 -6.48 -2.58 14.63
CA LEU A 20 -5.88 -2.59 13.32
C LEU A 20 -4.79 -1.52 13.18
N GLU A 21 -5.05 -0.32 13.70
CA GLU A 21 -4.11 0.80 13.75
C GLU A 21 -2.81 0.38 14.40
N GLU A 22 -2.86 -0.12 15.63
CA GLU A 22 -1.68 -0.52 16.37
C GLU A 22 -0.89 -1.58 15.59
N ARG A 23 -1.57 -2.60 15.08
CA ARG A 23 -0.96 -3.71 14.35
C ARG A 23 -0.25 -3.25 13.07
N VAL A 24 -0.93 -2.46 12.24
CA VAL A 24 -0.38 -2.01 10.96
C VAL A 24 0.75 -1.03 11.21
N ASN A 25 0.57 -0.03 12.07
CA ASN A 25 1.62 0.94 12.41
C ASN A 25 2.87 0.25 12.96
N HIS A 26 2.74 -0.68 13.92
CA HIS A 26 3.88 -1.43 14.44
C HIS A 26 4.61 -2.27 13.37
N SER A 27 3.87 -2.79 12.38
CA SER A 27 4.47 -3.50 11.24
C SER A 27 5.36 -2.59 10.39
N PHE A 28 4.93 -1.34 10.15
CA PHE A 28 5.74 -0.34 9.45
C PHE A 28 6.91 0.16 10.31
N TRP A 29 6.69 0.44 11.59
CA TRP A 29 7.73 0.93 12.51
C TRP A 29 8.86 -0.07 12.71
N SER A 30 8.52 -1.35 12.86
CA SER A 30 9.51 -2.44 12.94
C SER A 30 10.35 -2.58 11.66
N ASN A 31 9.88 -2.07 10.53
CA ASN A 31 10.59 -2.01 9.25
C ASN A 31 11.28 -0.65 9.01
N ARG A 32 11.57 0.12 10.08
CA ARG A 32 12.26 1.42 10.03
C ARG A 32 11.48 2.53 9.33
N ILE A 33 10.16 2.38 9.22
CA ILE A 33 9.25 3.38 8.65
C ILE A 33 8.54 4.10 9.82
N SER A 34 9.32 4.57 10.80
CA SER A 34 8.80 5.09 12.08
C SER A 34 8.14 6.46 11.98
N ALA A 35 8.38 7.21 10.90
CA ALA A 35 7.73 8.49 10.65
C ALA A 35 6.33 8.36 10.00
N LEU A 36 5.86 7.12 9.77
CA LEU A 36 4.52 6.86 9.28
C LEU A 36 3.58 6.72 10.49
N HIS A 37 2.45 7.40 10.43
CA HIS A 37 1.33 7.15 11.35
C HIS A 37 0.06 7.04 10.52
N LEU A 38 -0.71 5.98 10.76
CA LEU A 38 -1.93 5.62 10.05
C LEU A 38 -3.11 5.52 11.02
N ASP A 39 -4.21 6.17 10.67
CA ASP A 39 -5.51 6.09 11.34
C ASP A 39 -6.47 5.26 10.48
N CYS A 40 -7.20 4.33 11.09
CA CYS A 40 -8.17 3.48 10.40
C CYS A 40 -9.46 4.24 10.12
N THR A 41 -9.84 4.27 8.84
CA THR A 41 -11.08 4.90 8.38
C THR A 41 -12.13 3.87 7.96
N HIS A 42 -11.71 2.63 7.67
CA HIS A 42 -12.60 1.52 7.35
C HIS A 42 -12.04 0.20 7.90
N PRO A 43 -12.61 -0.36 8.99
CA PRO A 43 -12.11 -1.57 9.65
C PRO A 43 -12.71 -2.87 9.08
N GLU A 44 -13.12 -2.87 7.81
CA GLU A 44 -13.66 -4.04 7.09
C GLU A 44 -13.07 -4.06 5.66
N PRO A 45 -12.97 -5.23 4.98
CA PRO A 45 -12.46 -5.29 3.61
C PRO A 45 -13.36 -4.53 2.60
N PRO A 46 -12.80 -3.70 1.70
CA PRO A 46 -11.39 -3.32 1.63
C PRO A 46 -11.00 -2.37 2.77
N PHE A 47 -10.05 -2.80 3.60
CA PHE A 47 -9.63 -2.03 4.76
C PHE A 47 -8.98 -0.74 4.29
N ARG A 48 -9.24 0.37 4.99
CA ARG A 48 -8.69 1.69 4.64
C ARG A 48 -8.07 2.36 5.85
N MET A 49 -6.90 2.94 5.61
CA MET A 49 -6.23 3.82 6.57
C MET A 49 -5.69 5.05 5.86
N VAL A 50 -5.69 6.17 6.55
CA VAL A 50 -5.11 7.43 6.09
C VAL A 50 -4.09 7.91 7.09
N GLY A 51 -3.14 8.71 6.67
CA GLY A 51 -2.07 9.10 7.58
C GLY A 51 -1.10 10.09 6.99
N VAL A 52 0.03 10.23 7.68
CA VAL A 52 1.10 11.14 7.27
C VAL A 52 2.43 10.38 7.25
N TRP A 53 3.18 10.58 6.17
CA TRP A 53 4.58 10.17 6.03
C TRP A 53 5.42 11.39 5.71
N ARG A 54 6.28 11.82 6.63
CA ARG A 54 7.18 13.00 6.43
C ARG A 54 6.41 14.21 5.87
N GLU A 55 5.34 14.59 6.56
CA GLU A 55 4.43 15.70 6.19
C GLU A 55 3.59 15.48 4.92
N GLN A 56 3.74 14.33 4.26
CA GLN A 56 2.94 13.98 3.08
C GLN A 56 1.70 13.20 3.51
N PRO A 57 0.50 13.61 3.10
CA PRO A 57 -0.70 12.82 3.32
C PRO A 57 -0.59 11.54 2.50
N ILE A 58 -0.90 10.40 3.11
CA ILE A 58 -0.93 9.12 2.43
C ILE A 58 -2.23 8.39 2.76
N ALA A 59 -2.66 7.52 1.86
CA ALA A 59 -3.76 6.60 2.08
C ALA A 59 -3.32 5.20 1.67
N VAL A 60 -3.75 4.20 2.43
CA VAL A 60 -3.56 2.80 2.10
C VAL A 60 -4.90 2.08 2.10
N GLU A 61 -5.07 1.19 1.15
CA GLU A 61 -6.23 0.31 1.06
C GLU A 61 -5.77 -1.11 0.73
N TRP A 62 -6.35 -2.12 1.38
CA TRP A 62 -6.04 -3.50 1.05
C TRP A 62 -7.22 -4.46 1.25
N VAL A 63 -7.16 -5.56 0.51
CA VAL A 63 -7.99 -6.75 0.75
C VAL A 63 -7.04 -7.90 1.12
N PRO A 64 -7.26 -8.59 2.26
CA PRO A 64 -6.36 -9.65 2.70
C PRO A 64 -6.15 -10.71 1.62
N ASN A 65 -4.88 -11.12 1.47
CA ASN A 65 -4.41 -12.13 0.53
C ASN A 65 -4.80 -11.85 -0.95
N ARG A 66 -5.05 -10.57 -1.30
CA ARG A 66 -5.37 -10.15 -2.66
C ARG A 66 -4.51 -8.99 -3.13
N TYR A 67 -4.72 -7.79 -2.56
CA TYR A 67 -4.00 -6.60 -3.00
C TYR A 67 -3.79 -5.60 -1.87
N PHE A 68 -2.75 -4.78 -2.02
CA PHE A 68 -2.48 -3.59 -1.20
C PHE A 68 -2.21 -2.41 -2.13
N THR A 69 -2.74 -1.25 -1.80
CA THR A 69 -2.50 0.00 -2.53
C THR A 69 -1.99 1.07 -1.58
N LEU A 70 -1.09 1.91 -2.09
CA LEU A 70 -0.58 3.10 -1.45
C LEU A 70 -0.81 4.28 -2.37
N THR A 71 -1.49 5.31 -1.87
CA THR A 71 -1.79 6.54 -2.61
C THR A 71 -1.20 7.74 -1.88
N ALA A 72 -0.52 8.63 -2.60
CA ALA A 72 0.10 9.81 -2.02
C ALA A 72 0.45 10.86 -3.11
N PRO A 73 0.75 12.11 -2.72
CA PRO A 73 1.33 13.08 -3.65
C PRO A 73 2.65 12.58 -4.26
N PRO A 74 2.90 12.83 -5.55
CA PRO A 74 4.13 12.42 -6.21
C PRO A 74 5.32 13.29 -5.78
N ASN A 75 6.21 12.73 -4.96
CA ASN A 75 7.46 13.36 -4.52
C ASN A 75 8.55 12.30 -4.33
N ASP A 76 9.81 12.71 -4.14
CA ASP A 76 10.91 11.76 -3.99
C ASP A 76 10.86 10.96 -2.67
N GLU A 77 10.27 11.56 -1.63
CA GLU A 77 10.14 10.95 -0.30
C GLU A 77 9.29 9.68 -0.33
N ILE A 78 8.27 9.63 -1.18
CA ILE A 78 7.37 8.48 -1.29
C ILE A 78 8.04 7.23 -1.81
N ASN A 79 9.14 7.36 -2.59
CA ASN A 79 9.87 6.22 -3.11
C ASN A 79 10.44 5.36 -1.96
N SER A 80 10.87 6.01 -0.87
CA SER A 80 11.36 5.31 0.32
C SER A 80 10.25 4.53 1.02
N LEU A 81 9.02 5.07 1.04
CA LEU A 81 7.86 4.40 1.61
C LEU A 81 7.40 3.20 0.74
N ILE A 82 7.48 3.31 -0.59
CA ILE A 82 7.21 2.17 -1.50
C ILE A 82 8.22 1.04 -1.25
N VAL A 83 9.51 1.37 -1.11
CA VAL A 83 10.55 0.38 -0.77
C VAL A 83 10.27 -0.24 0.60
N GLY A 84 9.97 0.56 1.61
CA GLY A 84 9.62 0.07 2.93
C GLY A 84 8.38 -0.83 2.94
N THR A 85 7.35 -0.46 2.19
CA THR A 85 6.10 -1.24 2.04
C THR A 85 6.40 -2.59 1.39
N LYS A 86 7.27 -2.64 0.37
CA LYS A 86 7.77 -3.90 -0.18
C LYS A 86 8.40 -4.80 0.90
N GLU A 87 9.20 -4.25 1.81
CA GLU A 87 9.86 -5.05 2.86
C GLU A 87 8.85 -5.54 3.91
N VAL A 88 7.87 -4.69 4.27
CA VAL A 88 6.76 -5.06 5.17
C VAL A 88 5.93 -6.20 4.58
N LEU A 89 5.54 -6.06 3.30
CA LEU A 89 4.75 -7.04 2.59
C LEU A 89 5.57 -8.24 2.14
N GLY A 90 6.89 -8.15 2.00
CA GLY A 90 7.75 -9.24 1.55
C GLY A 90 7.73 -9.52 0.04
N PHE A 91 7.15 -8.64 -0.78
CA PHE A 91 7.19 -8.75 -2.25
C PHE A 91 7.14 -7.37 -2.94
N THR A 92 7.60 -7.33 -4.19
CA THR A 92 7.68 -6.09 -4.98
C THR A 92 6.28 -5.57 -5.35
N PRO A 93 6.12 -4.25 -5.56
CA PRO A 93 4.90 -3.74 -6.17
C PRO A 93 4.67 -4.43 -7.52
N THR A 94 3.44 -4.47 -7.98
CA THR A 94 3.06 -4.92 -9.32
C THR A 94 3.22 -3.76 -10.32
N VAL A 95 2.67 -2.60 -9.97
CA VAL A 95 2.62 -1.42 -10.82
C VAL A 95 2.58 -0.16 -9.96
N SER A 96 3.11 0.94 -10.48
CA SER A 96 2.81 2.29 -9.98
C SER A 96 2.50 3.23 -11.13
N TYR A 97 1.70 4.25 -10.87
CA TYR A 97 1.23 5.21 -11.86
C TYR A 97 0.71 6.48 -11.19
N ILE A 98 0.53 7.53 -11.97
CA ILE A 98 -0.19 8.75 -11.56
C ILE A 98 -1.64 8.62 -12.01
N ASP A 99 -2.57 8.75 -11.08
CA ASP A 99 -4.01 8.68 -11.33
C ASP A 99 -4.57 9.99 -11.96
N PRO A 100 -5.86 10.04 -12.29
CA PRO A 100 -6.49 11.24 -12.87
C PRO A 100 -6.47 12.44 -11.91
N ASP A 101 -6.48 12.21 -10.60
CA ASP A 101 -6.41 13.23 -9.55
C ASP A 101 -4.97 13.71 -9.30
N GLY A 102 -4.00 13.17 -10.02
CA GLY A 102 -2.59 13.54 -9.93
C GLY A 102 -1.85 12.90 -8.75
N GLN A 103 -2.44 11.92 -8.07
CA GLN A 103 -1.80 11.17 -7.00
C GLN A 103 -0.95 10.04 -7.58
N LEU A 104 0.18 9.75 -6.93
CA LEU A 104 0.91 8.51 -7.14
C LEU A 104 0.17 7.37 -6.45
N VAL A 105 -0.12 6.32 -7.22
CA VAL A 105 -0.64 5.05 -6.72
C VAL A 105 0.43 3.98 -6.95
N ALA A 106 0.78 3.24 -5.91
CA ALA A 106 1.57 2.01 -5.99
C ALA A 106 0.71 0.83 -5.54
N GLU A 107 0.65 -0.22 -6.35
CA GLU A 107 -0.18 -1.39 -6.09
C GLU A 107 0.67 -2.65 -5.98
N TRP A 108 0.32 -3.52 -5.04
CA TRP A 108 0.87 -4.86 -4.82
C TRP A 108 -0.26 -5.86 -4.97
N HIS A 109 -0.19 -6.76 -5.95
CA HIS A 109 -1.20 -7.79 -6.20
C HIS A 109 -0.59 -9.19 -6.04
N MET A 110 -1.20 -10.03 -5.19
CA MET A 110 -0.80 -11.44 -5.03
C MET A 110 -1.32 -12.32 -6.17
N HIS A 111 -2.45 -11.94 -6.75
CA HIS A 111 -3.14 -12.65 -7.81
C HIS A 111 -3.46 -11.67 -8.95
N GLU A 112 -3.64 -12.19 -10.17
CA GLU A 112 -4.14 -11.40 -11.31
C GLU A 112 -3.26 -10.18 -11.69
N ALA A 113 -1.98 -10.17 -11.29
CA ALA A 113 -1.05 -9.08 -11.54
C ALA A 113 -0.96 -8.66 -13.02
N GLU A 114 -0.87 -9.63 -13.94
CA GLU A 114 -0.82 -9.33 -15.39
C GLU A 114 -2.13 -8.74 -15.91
N GLN A 115 -3.27 -9.19 -15.42
CA GLN A 115 -4.57 -8.61 -15.77
C GLN A 115 -4.64 -7.16 -15.30
N ARG A 116 -4.26 -6.90 -14.04
CA ARG A 116 -4.26 -5.54 -13.50
C ARG A 116 -3.31 -4.62 -14.28
N ILE A 117 -2.13 -5.11 -14.63
CA ILE A 117 -1.20 -4.35 -15.48
C ILE A 117 -1.84 -3.99 -16.82
N ALA A 118 -2.50 -4.95 -17.48
CA ALA A 118 -3.18 -4.70 -18.75
C ALA A 118 -4.29 -3.65 -18.61
N GLU A 119 -5.08 -3.69 -17.53
CA GLU A 119 -6.10 -2.69 -17.22
C GLU A 119 -5.51 -1.27 -17.07
N ILE A 120 -4.43 -1.13 -16.29
CA ILE A 120 -3.77 0.16 -16.08
C ILE A 120 -3.16 0.68 -17.38
N GLN A 121 -2.51 -0.18 -18.16
CA GLN A 121 -1.91 0.21 -19.45
C GLN A 121 -2.95 0.55 -20.52
N GLY A 122 -4.12 -0.07 -20.48
CA GLY A 122 -5.21 0.21 -21.41
C GLY A 122 -5.98 1.50 -21.12
N ASN A 123 -5.79 2.11 -19.93
CA ASN A 123 -6.51 3.31 -19.52
C ASN A 123 -5.65 4.57 -19.73
N PRO A 124 -6.01 5.45 -20.69
CA PRO A 124 -5.21 6.64 -21.00
C PRO A 124 -5.25 7.73 -19.92
N ASN A 125 -6.13 7.61 -18.93
CA ASN A 125 -6.21 8.57 -17.83
C ASN A 125 -5.07 8.39 -16.79
N TYR A 126 -4.38 7.25 -16.82
CA TYR A 126 -3.23 6.99 -15.97
C TYR A 126 -1.94 7.40 -16.67
N ARG A 127 -1.02 8.00 -15.91
CA ARG A 127 0.24 8.56 -16.41
C ARG A 127 1.42 7.94 -15.68
N ASN A 128 2.63 8.10 -16.22
CA ASN A 128 3.89 7.63 -15.61
C ASN A 128 3.85 6.16 -15.13
N ILE A 129 3.19 5.29 -15.91
CA ILE A 129 3.00 3.89 -15.56
C ILE A 129 4.37 3.19 -15.51
N LYS A 130 4.70 2.63 -14.35
CA LYS A 130 5.91 1.85 -14.07
C LYS A 130 5.52 0.44 -13.67
N ARG A 131 6.02 -0.54 -14.42
CA ARG A 131 5.96 -1.96 -14.06
C ARG A 131 7.18 -2.32 -13.23
N TYR A 132 6.97 -3.18 -12.24
CA TYR A 132 8.05 -3.74 -11.44
C TYR A 132 8.22 -5.20 -11.85
N LYS A 133 9.48 -5.66 -11.94
CA LYS A 133 9.77 -7.08 -12.16
C LYS A 133 9.84 -7.76 -10.79
N GLY A 134 9.06 -8.83 -10.62
CA GLY A 134 9.20 -9.76 -9.50
C GLY A 134 10.43 -10.64 -9.66
#